data_AF-A0A1I4CEQ1-F1
#
_entry.id   AF-A0A1I4CEQ1-F1
#
_cell.length_a   1.000
_cell.length_b   1.000
_cell.length_c   1.000
_cell.angle_alpha   90.00
_cell.angle_beta   90.00
_cell.angle_gamma   90.00
#
_symmetry.space_group_name_H-M   'P 1'
#
loop_
_entity.id
_entity.type
_entity.pdbx_description
1 polymer ?
#
loop_
_entity_poly.entity_id
_entity_poly.type
_entity_poly.pdbx_seq_one_letter_code
_entity_poly.pdbx_strand_id
1 'polypeptide(L)'
;MNSSAWSLAAIAAACLSLAACSPASGSGGKIDDAIGVVQCDEYLAKVAACINQKVPEAQRTPLRASVSQEYATWKEALANPVHRAALPQACAIAEEQAKDEYARYGCAM
;
A
#
# COMPACT_ATOMS: atom_id res chain seq x y z
N MET A 1 -5.64 -19.45 40.54
CA MET A 1 -5.03 -19.23 39.22
C MET A 1 -6.19 -18.91 38.26
N ASN A 2 -6.50 -17.69 37.79
CA ASN A 2 -6.08 -16.32 38.06
C ASN A 2 -7.25 -15.44 37.51
N SER A 3 -7.90 -14.64 38.38
CA SER A 3 -8.80 -13.48 38.13
C SER A 3 -9.90 -13.58 37.05
N SER A 4 -11.20 -13.77 37.36
CA SER A 4 -12.16 -12.74 37.87
C SER A 4 -12.06 -11.43 37.09
N ALA A 5 -12.95 -11.17 36.12
CA ALA A 5 -14.24 -10.51 36.33
C ALA A 5 -14.09 -9.03 36.77
N TRP A 6 -14.89 -8.17 36.11
CA TRP A 6 -15.12 -6.74 36.39
C TRP A 6 -14.10 -5.86 35.64
N SER A 7 -14.47 -5.05 34.64
CA SER A 7 -15.57 -4.08 34.69
C SER A 7 -16.14 -3.80 33.29
N LEU A 8 -17.30 -4.38 33.00
CA LEU A 8 -18.30 -3.77 32.12
C LEU A 8 -19.22 -2.94 33.03
N ALA A 9 -18.99 -1.64 33.14
CA ALA A 9 -20.01 -0.62 33.41
C ALA A 9 -19.40 0.78 33.45
N ALA A 10 -20.10 1.72 32.80
CA ALA A 10 -19.91 3.17 32.78
C ALA A 10 -18.66 3.63 31.99
N ILE A 11 -18.79 4.39 30.90
CA ILE A 11 -19.59 5.61 30.75
C ILE A 11 -20.10 5.71 29.31
N ALA A 12 -21.43 5.76 29.16
CA ALA A 12 -22.05 6.39 28.00
C ALA A 12 -22.03 7.90 28.23
N ALA A 13 -21.50 8.66 27.27
CA ALA A 13 -21.82 10.05 26.90
C ALA A 13 -20.58 10.82 26.43
N ALA A 14 -20.27 10.71 25.14
CA ALA A 14 -19.70 11.81 24.35
C ALA A 14 -19.88 11.48 22.87
N CYS A 15 -21.10 11.66 22.36
CA CYS A 15 -21.25 12.01 20.95
C CYS A 15 -20.66 13.41 20.75
N LEU A 16 -20.15 13.65 19.53
CA LEU A 16 -19.56 14.89 19.00
C LEU A 16 -18.06 15.09 19.31
N SER A 17 -17.20 14.64 18.39
CA SER A 17 -16.51 15.53 17.44
C SER A 17 -15.22 14.90 16.90
N LEU A 18 -15.02 15.07 15.59
CA LEU A 18 -13.83 14.79 14.78
C LEU A 18 -13.66 13.33 14.33
N ALA A 19 -14.40 13.04 13.26
CA ALA A 19 -13.82 12.54 12.02
C ALA A 19 -12.33 12.93 11.89
N ALA A 20 -11.45 12.00 12.25
CA ALA A 20 -10.11 11.88 11.71
C ALA A 20 -9.89 10.41 11.32
N CYS A 21 -10.84 9.85 10.57
CA CYS A 21 -10.44 8.97 9.49
C CYS A 21 -9.70 9.92 8.54
N SER A 22 -8.39 10.06 8.72
CA SER A 22 -7.58 10.77 7.74
C SER A 22 -7.92 10.12 6.40
N PRO A 23 -8.46 10.85 5.41
CA PRO A 23 -8.15 10.45 4.06
C PRO A 23 -6.62 10.54 4.03
N ALA A 24 -5.93 9.39 4.05
CA ALA A 24 -4.63 9.32 3.41
C ALA A 24 -4.87 10.01 2.08
N SER A 25 -4.31 11.23 1.97
CA SER A 25 -4.70 12.19 0.95
C SER A 25 -4.71 11.46 -0.37
N GLY A 26 -5.87 11.45 -1.01
CA GLY A 26 -6.04 10.94 -2.36
C GLY A 26 -5.21 11.79 -3.31
N SER A 27 -3.89 11.58 -3.30
CA SER A 27 -3.09 11.73 -4.51
C SER A 27 -3.56 10.60 -5.39
N GLY A 28 -4.33 10.92 -6.43
CA GLY A 28 -4.60 9.98 -7.51
C GLY A 28 -3.27 9.38 -7.93
N GLY A 29 -3.06 8.12 -7.53
CA GLY A 29 -1.75 7.49 -7.40
C GLY A 29 -0.92 7.60 -8.65
N LYS A 30 0.05 8.52 -8.64
CA LYS A 30 1.18 8.47 -9.55
C LYS A 30 2.12 7.41 -9.00
N ILE A 31 2.23 6.31 -9.74
CA ILE A 31 3.23 5.26 -9.52
C ILE A 31 4.61 5.73 -10.04
N ASP A 32 4.65 6.93 -10.65
CA ASP A 32 5.78 7.49 -11.39
C ASP A 32 6.89 8.09 -10.50
N ASP A 33 6.66 8.23 -9.19
CA ASP A 33 7.67 8.80 -8.30
C ASP A 33 8.66 7.71 -7.87
N ALA A 34 9.95 7.88 -8.15
CA ALA A 34 10.96 6.96 -7.63
C ALA A 34 11.02 6.99 -6.08
N ILE A 35 11.16 5.82 -5.46
CA ILE A 35 11.47 5.60 -4.03
C ILE A 35 12.97 5.81 -3.78
N GLY A 36 13.80 5.62 -4.81
CA GLY A 36 15.25 5.61 -4.67
C GLY A 36 15.79 4.28 -4.17
N VAL A 37 15.02 3.20 -4.36
CA VAL A 37 15.44 1.81 -4.18
C VAL A 37 15.22 1.13 -5.53
N VAL A 38 16.30 0.85 -6.25
CA VAL A 38 16.27 0.38 -7.65
C VAL A 38 15.26 -0.74 -7.86
N GLN A 39 15.28 -1.76 -7.00
CA GLN A 39 14.37 -2.91 -7.11
C GLN A 39 12.89 -2.52 -6.98
N CYS A 40 12.57 -1.60 -6.07
CA CYS A 40 11.20 -1.11 -5.91
C CYS A 40 10.79 -0.25 -7.11
N ASP A 41 11.69 0.60 -7.59
CA ASP A 41 11.44 1.49 -8.73
C ASP A 41 11.21 0.70 -10.02
N GLU A 42 11.95 -0.39 -10.24
CA GLU A 42 11.73 -1.32 -11.35
C GLU A 42 10.36 -2.01 -11.26
N TYR A 43 9.98 -2.51 -10.09
CA TYR A 43 8.66 -3.11 -9.85
C TYR A 43 7.53 -2.13 -10.18
N LEU A 44 7.60 -0.90 -9.65
CA LEU A 44 6.59 0.14 -9.89
C LEU A 44 6.49 0.49 -11.38
N ALA A 45 7.61 0.56 -12.09
CA ALA A 45 7.62 0.80 -13.53
C ALA A 45 6.92 -0.33 -14.31
N LYS A 46 7.18 -1.59 -13.97
CA LYS A 46 6.51 -2.76 -14.59
C LYS A 46 5.01 -2.75 -14.34
N VAL A 47 4.60 -2.47 -13.11
CA VAL A 47 3.18 -2.39 -12.74
C VAL A 47 2.49 -1.23 -13.43
N ALA A 48 3.09 -0.04 -13.47
CA ALA A 48 2.53 1.10 -14.18
C ALA A 48 2.37 0.82 -15.68
N ALA A 49 3.38 0.21 -16.31
CA ALA A 49 3.31 -0.19 -17.72
C ALA A 49 2.20 -1.22 -17.97
N CYS A 50 2.12 -2.26 -17.14
CA CYS A 50 1.07 -3.27 -17.16
C CYS A 50 -0.33 -2.66 -17.06
N ILE A 51 -0.56 -1.79 -16.06
CA ILE A 51 -1.86 -1.16 -15.85
C ILE A 51 -2.25 -0.31 -17.07
N ASN A 52 -1.30 0.42 -17.65
CA ASN A 52 -1.59 1.29 -18.78
C ASN A 52 -1.81 0.52 -20.10
N GLN A 53 -1.14 -0.62 -20.29
CA GLN A 53 -1.16 -1.35 -21.56
C GLN A 53 -2.11 -2.54 -21.59
N LYS A 54 -2.33 -3.22 -20.45
CA LYS A 54 -2.98 -4.54 -20.39
C LYS A 54 -4.26 -4.54 -19.56
N VAL A 55 -4.30 -3.77 -18.47
CA VAL A 55 -5.47 -3.74 -17.58
C VAL A 55 -6.62 -2.97 -18.27
N PRO A 56 -7.87 -3.50 -18.24
CA PRO A 56 -9.04 -2.79 -18.73
C PRO A 56 -9.28 -1.47 -17.98
N GLU A 57 -9.74 -0.43 -18.68
CA GLU A 57 -9.87 0.93 -18.12
C GLU A 57 -10.64 0.98 -16.79
N ALA A 58 -11.75 0.23 -16.70
CA ALA A 58 -12.57 0.11 -15.50
C ALA A 58 -11.80 -0.37 -14.25
N GLN A 59 -10.70 -1.09 -14.43
CA GLN A 59 -9.89 -1.66 -13.35
C GLN A 59 -8.59 -0.91 -13.10
N ARG A 60 -8.20 0.04 -13.96
CA ARG A 60 -6.91 0.76 -13.83
C ARG A 60 -6.86 1.61 -12.58
N THR A 61 -7.90 2.40 -12.32
CA THR A 61 -7.97 3.30 -11.15
C THR A 61 -7.84 2.56 -9.83
N PRO A 62 -8.63 1.49 -9.54
CA PRO A 62 -8.49 0.76 -8.29
C PRO A 62 -7.12 0.06 -8.15
N LEU A 63 -6.57 -0.51 -9.23
CA LEU A 63 -5.23 -1.11 -9.19
C LEU A 63 -4.14 -0.08 -8.90
N ARG A 64 -4.19 1.10 -9.55
CA ARG A 64 -3.23 2.17 -9.24
C ARG A 64 -3.35 2.66 -7.81
N ALA A 65 -4.58 2.75 -7.28
CA ALA A 65 -4.80 3.16 -5.90
C ALA A 65 -4.14 2.18 -4.92
N SER A 66 -4.30 0.86 -5.14
CA SER A 66 -3.66 -0.18 -4.32
C SER A 66 -2.14 -0.02 -4.29
N VAL A 67 -1.51 0.05 -5.48
CA VAL A 67 -0.05 0.14 -5.58
C VAL A 67 0.48 1.46 -5.03
N SER A 68 -0.28 2.56 -5.21
CA SER A 68 0.10 3.86 -4.65
C SER A 68 0.07 3.90 -3.12
N GLN A 69 -0.78 3.08 -2.50
CA GLN A 69 -0.84 2.97 -1.04
C GLN A 69 0.35 2.18 -0.48
N GLU A 70 0.71 1.07 -1.13
CA GLU A 70 1.92 0.31 -0.79
C GLU A 70 3.17 1.20 -0.94
N TYR A 71 3.23 1.91 -2.05
CA TYR A 71 4.27 2.88 -2.36
C TYR A 71 4.40 3.98 -1.30
N ALA A 72 3.30 4.58 -0.87
CA ALA A 72 3.31 5.61 0.16
C ALA A 72 3.89 5.07 1.47
N THR A 73 3.53 3.84 1.85
CA THR A 73 4.07 3.13 3.02
C THR A 73 5.57 2.91 2.90
N TRP A 74 6.07 2.53 1.72
CA TRP A 74 7.50 2.38 1.48
C TRP A 74 8.26 3.70 1.52
N LYS A 75 7.66 4.78 0.98
CA LYS A 75 8.22 6.12 1.07
C LYS A 75 8.36 6.60 2.51
N GLU A 76 7.37 6.32 3.37
CA GLU A 76 7.45 6.62 4.80
C GLU A 76 8.57 5.82 5.49
N ALA A 77 8.73 4.55 5.12
CA ALA A 77 9.80 3.68 5.65
C ALA A 77 11.22 4.22 5.35
N LEU A 78 11.39 5.03 4.29
CA LEU A 78 12.67 5.63 3.94
C LEU A 78 13.21 6.61 4.99
N ALA A 79 12.35 7.14 5.86
CA ALA A 79 12.74 8.03 6.96
C ALA A 79 13.58 7.31 8.02
N ASN A 80 13.51 5.98 8.08
CA ASN A 80 14.28 5.16 9.00
C ASN A 80 15.29 4.28 8.24
N PRO A 81 16.60 4.36 8.56
CA PRO A 81 17.63 3.59 7.85
C PRO A 81 17.47 2.07 7.99
N VAL A 82 16.93 1.59 9.11
CA VAL A 82 16.67 0.15 9.34
C VAL A 82 15.54 -0.34 8.43
N HIS A 83 14.47 0.43 8.31
CA HIS A 83 13.35 0.07 7.43
C HIS A 83 13.71 0.22 5.96
N ARG A 84 14.48 1.25 5.60
CA ARG A 84 15.06 1.39 4.25
C ARG A 84 15.88 0.17 3.85
N ALA A 85 16.70 -0.37 4.74
CA ALA A 85 17.51 -1.55 4.46
C ALA A 85 16.66 -2.81 4.19
N ALA A 86 15.43 -2.87 4.69
CA ALA A 86 14.48 -3.97 4.46
C ALA A 86 13.63 -3.81 3.20
N LEU A 87 13.57 -2.61 2.60
CA LEU A 87 12.73 -2.34 1.43
C LEU A 87 13.02 -3.21 0.20
N PRO A 88 14.29 -3.51 -0.17
CA PRO A 88 14.55 -4.38 -1.31
C PRO A 88 13.84 -5.74 -1.18
N GLN A 89 13.91 -6.36 0.00
CA GLN A 89 13.23 -7.62 0.27
C GLN A 89 11.69 -7.46 0.22
N ALA A 90 11.16 -6.38 0.78
CA ALA A 90 9.72 -6.11 0.74
C ALA A 90 9.22 -5.96 -0.70
N CYS A 91 9.96 -5.25 -1.55
CA CYS A 91 9.62 -5.07 -2.97
C CYS A 91 9.77 -6.37 -3.77
N ALA A 92 10.74 -7.23 -3.44
CA ALA A 92 10.84 -8.57 -4.02
C ALA A 92 9.58 -9.41 -3.75
N ILE A 93 9.12 -9.41 -2.50
CA ILE A 93 7.92 -10.13 -2.10
C ILE A 93 6.69 -9.55 -2.82
N ALA A 94 6.57 -8.22 -2.89
CA ALA A 94 5.49 -7.56 -3.61
C ALA A 94 5.49 -7.92 -5.11
N GLU A 95 6.66 -7.97 -5.75
CA GLU A 95 6.81 -8.40 -7.14
C GLU A 95 6.38 -9.85 -7.33
N GLU A 96 6.70 -10.76 -6.39
CA GLU A 96 6.23 -12.14 -6.46
C GLU A 96 4.70 -12.25 -6.31
N GLN A 97 4.08 -11.48 -5.42
CA GLN A 97 2.61 -11.44 -5.30
C GLN A 97 1.97 -10.84 -6.56
N ALA A 98 2.60 -9.82 -7.13
CA ALA A 98 2.15 -9.16 -8.34
C ALA A 98 2.20 -10.09 -9.56
N LYS A 99 3.13 -11.06 -9.63
CA LYS A 99 3.15 -12.03 -10.74
C LYS A 99 1.80 -12.72 -10.91
N ASP A 100 1.27 -13.28 -9.83
CA ASP A 100 -0.01 -13.99 -9.87
C ASP A 100 -1.19 -13.03 -10.05
N GLU A 101 -1.14 -11.87 -9.38
CA GLU A 101 -2.20 -10.88 -9.48
C GLU A 101 -2.35 -10.33 -10.90
N TYR A 102 -1.23 -9.97 -11.54
CA TYR A 102 -1.22 -9.34 -12.85
C TYR A 102 -1.09 -10.33 -14.02
N ALA A 103 -0.75 -11.60 -13.77
CA ALA A 103 -0.79 -12.65 -14.78
C ALA A 103 -2.18 -12.76 -15.42
N ARG A 104 -3.26 -12.54 -14.65
CA ARG A 104 -4.65 -12.54 -15.17
C ARG A 104 -4.91 -11.48 -16.24
N TYR A 105 -4.11 -10.40 -16.27
CA TYR A 105 -4.18 -9.35 -17.27
C TYR A 105 -3.16 -9.55 -18.41
N GLY A 106 -2.33 -10.59 -18.34
CA GLY A 106 -1.27 -10.85 -19.33
C GLY A 106 -0.06 -9.93 -19.17
N CYS A 107 0.23 -9.49 -17.95
CA CYS A 107 1.43 -8.72 -17.65
C CYS A 107 2.57 -9.61 -17.21
N ALA A 108 3.80 -9.27 -17.64
CA ALA A 108 5.02 -9.87 -17.14
C ALA A 108 5.58 -8.97 -16.03
N MET A 109 5.70 -9.53 -14.82
CA MET A 109 6.40 -8.93 -13.68
C MET A 109 7.77 -9.58 -13.57
#